data_AF-A0A2N6PVK3-F1
#
_entry.id   AF-A0A2N6PVK3-F1
#
_cell.length_a   1.000
_cell.length_b   1.000
_cell.length_c   1.000
_cell.angle_alpha   90.00
_cell.angle_beta   90.00
_cell.angle_gamma   90.00
#
_symmetry.space_group_name_H-M   'P 1'
#
loop_
_entity.id
_entity.type
_entity.pdbx_description
1 polymer ?
#
loop_
_entity_poly.entity_id
_entity_poly.type
_entity_poly.pdbx_seq_one_letter_code
_entity_poly.pdbx_strand_id
1 'polypeptide(L)'
;MVNGAPGSAWASVRAVAGGAEELQLLGSPAHGDPAPLTAAHLFDLASLTKVFTTIAALRLVDAGVIDLDEPVEHVVTVGSGAGAERITLRHLLTHTSGLPAEGREWREGVRGEELRARVRRRALGAEPGVRHLYSDVGYIAAGDYLERVSERPLATLWAEVAAGIGAASLTAAPERDASVATETQPQRGNVRGEVHDELAHALGRPAGHAGLFGTVGDVAALARLLRDEGEGPQGRVLSRESFRGMTTPSIQADAGYGQAIGLRVRDAAWMGDLDAVGHTGFTGTCFAVVPETGAYGVLLLNRVHPTREDADVAAVRRAFLAPLTP
;
A
#
# COMPACT_ATOMS: atom_id res chain seq x y z
N MET A 1 18.55 -6.41 -14.31
CA MET A 1 18.91 -6.70 -12.91
C MET A 1 19.75 -5.54 -12.38
N VAL A 2 19.40 -5.02 -11.21
CA VAL A 2 20.17 -3.99 -10.48
C VAL A 2 20.30 -4.46 -9.05
N ASN A 3 21.54 -4.56 -8.54
CA ASN A 3 21.83 -5.05 -7.19
C ASN A 3 21.15 -6.39 -6.84
N GLY A 4 21.13 -7.33 -7.80
CA GLY A 4 20.50 -8.64 -7.60
C GLY A 4 18.97 -8.66 -7.66
N ALA A 5 18.31 -7.53 -7.92
CA ALA A 5 16.86 -7.45 -8.17
C ALA A 5 16.52 -7.33 -9.66
N PRO A 6 15.39 -7.91 -10.13
CA PRO A 6 14.75 -7.58 -11.40
C PRO A 6 14.43 -6.09 -11.51
N GLY A 7 14.29 -5.59 -12.74
CA GLY A 7 14.11 -4.15 -12.99
C GLY A 7 15.37 -3.42 -13.43
N SER A 8 15.22 -2.09 -13.50
CA SER A 8 16.26 -1.11 -13.86
C SER A 8 16.56 -0.10 -12.75
N ALA A 9 15.75 -0.05 -11.69
CA ALA A 9 15.86 0.96 -10.63
C ALA A 9 15.87 0.32 -9.24
N TRP A 10 16.78 0.81 -8.40
CA TRP A 10 16.85 0.48 -6.97
C TRP A 10 17.00 1.77 -6.18
N ALA A 11 16.00 2.09 -5.35
CA ALA A 11 16.09 3.14 -4.35
C ALA A 11 15.80 2.55 -2.97
N SER A 12 16.71 2.73 -2.02
CA SER A 12 16.50 2.23 -0.66
C SER A 12 16.98 3.19 0.40
N VAL A 13 16.28 3.20 1.53
CA VAL A 13 16.70 3.82 2.79
C VAL A 13 16.74 2.75 3.85
N ARG A 14 17.81 2.70 4.64
CA ARG A 14 17.91 1.81 5.80
C ARG A 14 18.44 2.57 7.00
N ALA A 15 17.85 2.37 8.17
CA ALA A 15 18.33 2.87 9.43
C ALA A 15 18.37 1.73 10.44
N VAL A 16 19.55 1.37 10.90
CA VAL A 16 19.73 0.43 12.02
C VAL A 16 19.51 1.14 13.36
N ALA A 17 19.36 0.38 14.44
CA ALA A 17 19.14 0.93 15.78
C ALA A 17 20.22 1.98 16.15
N GLY A 18 19.80 3.22 16.41
CA GLY A 18 20.72 4.33 16.74
C GLY A 18 21.63 4.80 15.59
N GLY A 19 21.46 4.25 14.39
CA GLY A 19 22.23 4.60 13.19
C GLY A 19 21.62 5.74 12.38
N ALA A 20 22.43 6.33 11.49
CA ALA A 20 21.96 7.27 10.48
C ALA A 20 21.24 6.54 9.33
N GLU A 21 20.40 7.27 8.59
CA GLU A 21 19.80 6.75 7.36
C GLU A 21 20.86 6.57 6.25
N GLU A 22 20.93 5.37 5.70
CA GLU A 22 21.73 5.03 4.53
C GLU A 22 20.84 5.07 3.28
N LEU A 23 21.04 6.05 2.40
CA LEU A 23 20.39 6.14 1.10
C LEU A 23 21.24 5.46 0.02
N GLN A 24 20.63 4.58 -0.76
CA GLN A 24 21.24 3.98 -1.94
C GLN A 24 20.33 4.15 -3.16
N LEU A 25 20.90 4.62 -4.26
CA LEU A 25 20.24 4.83 -5.55
C LEU A 25 21.10 4.18 -6.63
N LEU A 26 20.55 3.18 -7.34
CA LEU A 26 21.25 2.46 -8.39
C LEU A 26 20.36 2.29 -9.62
N GLY A 27 20.99 2.30 -10.79
CA GLY A 27 20.32 2.09 -12.08
C GLY A 27 19.72 3.37 -12.67
N SER A 28 18.64 3.19 -13.45
CA SER A 28 18.01 4.23 -14.27
C SER A 28 16.48 4.15 -14.18
N PRO A 29 15.76 5.26 -14.39
CA PRO A 29 14.30 5.30 -14.27
C PRO A 29 13.60 4.50 -15.38
N ALA A 30 14.26 4.20 -16.50
CA ALA A 30 13.75 3.28 -17.52
C ALA A 30 14.88 2.55 -18.24
N HIS A 31 14.57 1.48 -18.96
CA HIS A 31 15.56 0.75 -19.76
C HIS A 31 16.05 1.64 -20.90
N GLY A 32 17.38 1.76 -21.04
CA GLY A 32 18.00 2.62 -22.07
C GLY A 32 17.92 4.12 -21.78
N ASP A 33 17.35 4.53 -20.64
CA ASP A 33 17.38 5.93 -20.19
C ASP A 33 18.80 6.27 -19.71
N PRO A 34 19.49 7.27 -20.30
CA PRO A 34 20.85 7.63 -19.90
C PRO A 34 20.90 8.36 -18.56
N ALA A 35 19.76 8.86 -18.06
CA ALA A 35 19.72 9.56 -16.78
C ALA A 35 19.86 8.56 -15.62
N PRO A 36 20.74 8.82 -14.65
CA PRO A 36 20.80 8.00 -13.44
C PRO A 36 19.52 8.17 -12.62
N LEU A 37 19.17 7.14 -11.86
CA LEU A 37 18.13 7.24 -10.84
C LEU A 37 18.50 8.31 -9.80
N THR A 38 17.50 9.09 -9.37
CA THR A 38 17.67 10.13 -8.35
C THR A 38 16.63 9.96 -7.23
N ALA A 39 16.86 10.60 -6.09
CA ALA A 39 15.93 10.55 -4.95
C ALA A 39 14.56 11.19 -5.25
N ALA A 40 14.46 12.03 -6.29
CA ALA A 40 13.22 12.69 -6.69
C ALA A 40 12.34 11.82 -7.61
N HIS A 41 12.84 10.69 -8.09
CA HIS A 41 12.06 9.83 -8.97
C HIS A 41 10.90 9.17 -8.23
N LEU A 42 9.74 9.23 -8.87
CA LEU A 42 8.50 8.64 -8.37
C LEU A 42 8.39 7.18 -8.77
N PHE A 43 8.19 6.30 -7.80
CA PHE A 43 7.90 4.89 -8.02
C PHE A 43 6.39 4.65 -7.89
N ASP A 44 5.84 3.76 -8.72
CA ASP A 44 4.52 3.20 -8.48
C ASP A 44 4.57 2.37 -7.20
N LEU A 45 3.84 2.81 -6.17
CA LEU A 45 3.88 2.19 -4.85
C LEU A 45 3.04 0.92 -4.75
N ALA A 46 2.23 0.62 -5.76
CA ALA A 46 1.31 -0.50 -5.79
C ALA A 46 0.52 -0.62 -4.46
N SER A 47 0.56 -1.79 -3.83
CA SER A 47 -0.17 -2.05 -2.59
C SER A 47 0.32 -1.28 -1.35
N LEU A 48 1.45 -0.58 -1.37
CA LEU A 48 1.74 0.36 -0.27
C LEU A 48 0.70 1.49 -0.21
N THR A 49 -0.03 1.75 -1.30
CA THR A 49 -1.20 2.66 -1.34
C THR A 49 -2.22 2.33 -0.24
N LYS A 50 -2.43 1.04 0.06
CA LYS A 50 -3.34 0.58 1.11
C LYS A 50 -3.00 1.14 2.49
N VAL A 51 -1.71 1.31 2.77
CA VAL A 51 -1.23 1.83 4.05
C VAL A 51 -1.63 3.31 4.18
N PHE A 52 -1.49 4.11 3.12
CA PHE A 52 -1.94 5.50 3.11
C PHE A 52 -3.47 5.62 3.21
N THR A 53 -4.22 4.74 2.55
CA THR A 53 -5.69 4.64 2.71
C THR A 53 -6.07 4.29 4.16
N THR A 54 -5.32 3.40 4.79
CA THR A 54 -5.53 3.01 6.19
C THR A 54 -5.27 4.19 7.13
N ILE A 55 -4.18 4.94 6.94
CA ILE A 55 -3.89 6.12 7.77
C ILE A 55 -4.98 7.18 7.57
N ALA A 56 -5.45 7.40 6.34
CA ALA A 56 -6.56 8.31 6.08
C ALA A 56 -7.84 7.89 6.83
N ALA A 57 -8.18 6.60 6.81
CA ALA A 57 -9.29 6.06 7.59
C ALA A 57 -9.11 6.30 9.10
N LEU A 58 -7.95 5.93 9.66
CA LEU A 58 -7.68 6.08 11.09
C LEU A 58 -7.66 7.54 11.55
N ARG A 59 -7.26 8.48 10.68
CA ARG A 59 -7.37 9.91 10.98
C ARG A 59 -8.82 10.39 11.07
N LEU A 60 -9.72 9.83 10.26
CA LEU A 60 -11.15 10.13 10.36
C LEU A 60 -11.77 9.49 11.61
N VAL A 61 -11.28 8.32 12.04
CA VAL A 61 -11.64 7.71 13.33
C VAL A 61 -11.19 8.59 14.49
N ASP A 62 -9.92 9.03 14.48
CA ASP A 62 -9.37 9.90 15.52
C ASP A 62 -10.08 11.27 15.58
N ALA A 63 -10.62 11.74 14.46
CA ALA A 63 -11.44 12.94 14.37
C ALA A 63 -12.91 12.73 14.80
N GLY A 64 -13.31 11.50 15.13
CA GLY A 64 -14.68 11.15 15.51
C GLY A 64 -15.69 11.18 14.36
N VAL A 65 -15.22 11.13 13.11
CA VAL A 65 -16.08 11.18 11.90
C VAL A 65 -16.67 9.80 11.58
N ILE A 66 -15.94 8.73 11.87
CA ILE A 66 -16.34 7.35 11.57
C ILE A 66 -15.97 6.41 12.72
N ASP A 67 -16.76 5.35 12.89
CA ASP A 67 -16.41 4.19 13.71
C ASP A 67 -15.91 3.05 12.80
N LEU A 68 -14.86 2.35 13.23
CA LEU A 68 -14.32 1.19 12.51
C LEU A 68 -15.29 0.00 12.50
N ASP A 69 -16.13 -0.10 13.53
CA ASP A 69 -17.01 -1.25 13.77
C ASP A 69 -18.47 -0.99 13.36
N GLU A 70 -18.77 0.20 12.85
CA GLU A 70 -20.05 0.48 12.22
C GLU A 70 -20.12 -0.18 10.81
N PRO A 71 -21.23 -0.82 10.45
CA PRO A 71 -21.39 -1.38 9.12
C PRO A 71 -21.35 -0.30 8.03
N VAL A 72 -20.59 -0.52 6.96
CA VAL A 72 -20.41 0.48 5.89
C VAL A 72 -21.62 0.62 4.96
N GLU A 73 -22.60 -0.28 5.05
CA GLU A 73 -23.72 -0.37 4.10
C GLU A 73 -24.58 0.90 4.08
N HIS A 74 -24.68 1.62 5.19
CA HIS A 74 -25.43 2.88 5.27
C HIS A 74 -24.85 3.99 4.37
N VAL A 75 -23.59 3.85 3.93
CA VAL A 75 -22.89 4.82 3.06
C VAL A 75 -22.59 4.23 1.69
N VAL A 76 -22.16 2.96 1.65
CA VAL A 76 -21.74 2.27 0.42
C VAL A 76 -22.29 0.86 0.43
N THR A 77 -23.01 0.48 -0.62
CA THR A 77 -23.36 -0.93 -0.85
C THR A 77 -22.09 -1.74 -1.17
N VAL A 78 -21.75 -2.69 -0.30
CA VAL A 78 -20.56 -3.53 -0.41
C VAL A 78 -20.96 -4.99 -0.21
N GLY A 79 -20.43 -5.87 -1.06
CA GLY A 79 -20.73 -7.29 -1.04
C GLY A 79 -22.10 -7.63 -1.63
N SER A 80 -22.36 -8.93 -1.76
CA SER A 80 -23.69 -9.51 -1.95
C SER A 80 -23.74 -10.91 -1.32
N GLY A 81 -24.95 -11.36 -0.99
CA GLY A 81 -25.16 -12.60 -0.23
C GLY A 81 -25.45 -12.32 1.24
N ALA A 82 -25.62 -13.38 2.03
CA ALA A 82 -25.89 -13.28 3.46
C ALA A 82 -24.71 -12.61 4.19
N GLY A 83 -25.01 -11.72 5.13
CA GLY A 83 -24.02 -11.09 5.99
C GLY A 83 -23.31 -9.88 5.39
N ALA A 84 -23.55 -9.53 4.13
CA ALA A 84 -22.96 -8.36 3.47
C ALA A 84 -23.28 -7.05 4.20
N GLU A 85 -24.47 -6.96 4.81
CA GLU A 85 -24.93 -5.85 5.64
C GLU A 85 -24.11 -5.64 6.91
N ARG A 86 -23.28 -6.61 7.29
CA ARG A 86 -22.44 -6.58 8.50
C ARG A 86 -20.98 -6.24 8.21
N ILE A 87 -20.62 -5.94 6.96
CA ILE A 87 -19.26 -5.53 6.61
C ILE A 87 -18.98 -4.17 7.25
N THR A 88 -17.92 -4.09 8.06
CA THR A 88 -17.46 -2.86 8.71
C THR A 88 -16.18 -2.37 8.04
N LEU A 89 -15.78 -1.12 8.31
CA LEU A 89 -14.51 -0.62 7.81
C LEU A 89 -13.32 -1.43 8.37
N ARG A 90 -13.41 -1.90 9.62
CA ARG A 90 -12.43 -2.83 10.19
C ARG A 90 -12.26 -4.06 9.30
N HIS A 91 -13.36 -4.71 8.92
CA HIS A 91 -13.33 -5.88 8.05
C HIS A 91 -12.64 -5.61 6.70
N LEU A 92 -12.86 -4.43 6.12
CA LEU A 92 -12.22 -4.03 4.87
C LEU A 92 -10.70 -3.86 5.03
N LEU A 93 -10.27 -3.14 6.08
CA LEU A 93 -8.87 -2.80 6.31
C LEU A 93 -8.02 -3.98 6.83
N THR A 94 -8.65 -4.96 7.50
CA THR A 94 -8.00 -6.20 7.98
C THR A 94 -8.17 -7.37 7.02
N HIS A 95 -8.71 -7.16 5.82
CA HIS A 95 -8.92 -8.23 4.84
C HIS A 95 -9.77 -9.40 5.37
N THR A 96 -10.78 -9.11 6.19
CA THR A 96 -11.69 -10.11 6.77
C THR A 96 -13.15 -9.93 6.34
N SER A 97 -13.42 -9.13 5.30
CA SER A 97 -14.78 -8.84 4.83
C SER A 97 -15.47 -9.98 4.10
N GLY A 98 -14.73 -11.03 3.72
CA GLY A 98 -15.25 -12.09 2.84
C GLY A 98 -15.31 -11.71 1.36
N LEU A 99 -14.95 -10.48 1.00
CA LEU A 99 -14.86 -10.04 -0.41
C LEU A 99 -13.75 -10.79 -1.15
N PRO A 100 -13.92 -11.07 -2.45
CA PRO A 100 -12.88 -11.74 -3.23
C PRO A 100 -11.61 -10.89 -3.35
N ALA A 101 -10.50 -11.53 -3.69
CA ALA A 101 -9.19 -10.88 -3.76
C ALA A 101 -9.17 -9.71 -4.77
N GLU A 102 -9.74 -9.90 -5.95
CA GLU A 102 -9.66 -8.94 -7.07
C GLU A 102 -10.98 -8.88 -7.87
N GLY A 103 -11.15 -7.80 -8.63
CA GLY A 103 -12.15 -7.64 -9.70
C GLY A 103 -11.55 -7.92 -11.09
N ARG A 104 -12.26 -8.66 -11.95
CA ARG A 104 -11.75 -9.07 -13.29
C ARG A 104 -12.62 -8.60 -14.46
N GLU A 105 -13.72 -7.91 -14.21
CA GLU A 105 -14.68 -7.40 -15.20
C GLU A 105 -14.02 -6.42 -16.19
N TRP A 106 -12.90 -5.80 -15.81
CA TRP A 106 -12.11 -4.97 -16.72
C TRP A 106 -11.55 -5.77 -17.91
N ARG A 107 -11.36 -7.10 -17.78
CA ARG A 107 -10.95 -7.95 -18.89
C ARG A 107 -12.04 -8.10 -19.95
N GLU A 108 -13.29 -7.84 -19.58
CA GLU A 108 -14.47 -7.86 -20.44
C GLU A 108 -14.79 -6.47 -21.02
N GLY A 109 -13.93 -5.47 -20.78
CA GLY A 109 -14.12 -4.10 -21.29
C GLY A 109 -14.91 -3.17 -20.37
N VAL A 110 -15.38 -3.62 -19.19
CA VAL A 110 -16.07 -2.76 -18.23
C VAL A 110 -15.08 -1.76 -17.61
N ARG A 111 -15.44 -0.47 -17.50
CA ARG A 111 -14.55 0.61 -17.02
C ARG A 111 -15.27 1.56 -16.09
N GLY A 112 -14.50 2.42 -15.42
CA GLY A 112 -15.00 3.57 -14.67
C GLY A 112 -15.96 3.18 -13.53
N GLU A 113 -17.00 4.00 -13.34
CA GLU A 113 -17.98 3.79 -12.27
C GLU A 113 -18.77 2.50 -12.38
N GLU A 114 -19.02 2.02 -13.60
CA GLU A 114 -19.69 0.74 -13.81
C GLU A 114 -18.83 -0.40 -13.26
N LEU A 115 -17.53 -0.41 -13.59
CA LEU A 115 -16.58 -1.39 -13.04
C LEU A 115 -16.53 -1.28 -11.52
N ARG A 116 -16.40 -0.07 -10.98
CA ARG A 116 -16.35 0.20 -9.54
C ARG A 116 -17.59 -0.32 -8.81
N ALA A 117 -18.77 -0.15 -9.40
CA ALA A 117 -20.02 -0.65 -8.83
C ALA A 117 -20.09 -2.19 -8.86
N ARG A 118 -19.71 -2.82 -9.97
CA ARG A 118 -19.70 -4.29 -10.11
C ARG A 118 -18.71 -4.95 -9.14
N VAL A 119 -17.48 -4.44 -9.09
CA VAL A 119 -16.41 -4.98 -8.25
C VAL A 119 -16.79 -4.99 -6.77
N ARG A 120 -17.37 -3.89 -6.26
CA ARG A 120 -17.78 -3.80 -4.84
C ARG A 120 -18.95 -4.72 -4.47
N ARG A 121 -19.80 -5.09 -5.43
CA ARG A 121 -21.02 -5.90 -5.17
C ARG A 121 -20.82 -7.40 -5.40
N ARG A 122 -19.56 -7.84 -5.57
CA ARG A 122 -19.24 -9.25 -5.71
C ARG A 122 -19.71 -10.06 -4.50
N ALA A 123 -20.11 -11.30 -4.76
CA ALA A 123 -20.59 -12.21 -3.73
C ALA A 123 -19.48 -12.51 -2.72
N LEU A 124 -19.86 -12.62 -1.45
CA LEU A 124 -18.94 -13.00 -0.38
C LEU A 124 -18.52 -14.47 -0.53
N GLY A 125 -17.23 -14.74 -0.31
CA GLY A 125 -16.69 -16.10 -0.23
C GLY A 125 -16.71 -16.67 1.20
N ALA A 126 -16.94 -15.82 2.20
CA ALA A 126 -17.09 -16.18 3.61
C ALA A 126 -17.88 -15.08 4.33
N GLU A 127 -18.43 -15.40 5.51
CA GLU A 127 -19.04 -14.38 6.38
C GLU A 127 -17.97 -13.37 6.85
N PRO A 128 -18.32 -12.08 7.00
CA PRO A 128 -17.39 -11.07 7.51
C PRO A 128 -16.86 -11.44 8.90
N GLY A 129 -15.57 -11.21 9.12
CA GLY A 129 -14.85 -11.51 10.35
C GLY A 129 -14.33 -12.95 10.47
N VAL A 130 -14.79 -13.88 9.62
CA VAL A 130 -14.48 -15.31 9.80
C VAL A 130 -13.11 -15.71 9.24
N ARG A 131 -12.72 -15.15 8.08
CA ARG A 131 -11.51 -15.56 7.37
C ARG A 131 -10.74 -14.37 6.84
N HIS A 132 -9.41 -14.45 6.92
CA HIS A 132 -8.51 -13.55 6.21
C HIS A 132 -8.40 -13.93 4.73
N LEU A 133 -8.63 -12.96 3.84
CA LEU A 133 -8.35 -13.04 2.41
C LEU A 133 -7.88 -11.68 1.91
N TYR A 134 -6.59 -11.57 1.57
CA TYR A 134 -6.02 -10.35 1.01
C TYR A 134 -6.82 -9.88 -0.22
N SER A 135 -7.42 -8.69 -0.14
CA SER A 135 -8.44 -8.22 -1.06
C SER A 135 -8.27 -6.76 -1.44
N ASP A 136 -8.10 -6.53 -2.75
CA ASP A 136 -8.16 -5.22 -3.38
C ASP A 136 -9.59 -4.71 -3.42
N VAL A 137 -10.58 -5.59 -3.62
CA VAL A 137 -12.00 -5.24 -3.59
C VAL A 137 -12.39 -4.58 -2.27
N GLY A 138 -11.88 -5.11 -1.15
CA GLY A 138 -12.09 -4.51 0.17
C GLY A 138 -11.52 -3.10 0.28
N TYR A 139 -10.32 -2.86 -0.27
CA TYR A 139 -9.71 -1.52 -0.24
C TYR A 139 -10.32 -0.54 -1.23
N ILE A 140 -10.85 -1.00 -2.37
CA ILE A 140 -11.68 -0.18 -3.27
C ILE A 140 -12.93 0.29 -2.53
N ALA A 141 -13.61 -0.62 -1.83
CA ALA A 141 -14.77 -0.30 -1.00
C ALA A 141 -14.41 0.67 0.14
N ALA A 142 -13.28 0.47 0.82
CA ALA A 142 -12.82 1.35 1.87
C ALA A 142 -12.58 2.77 1.34
N GLY A 143 -11.84 2.93 0.23
CA GLY A 143 -11.63 4.24 -0.38
C GLY A 143 -12.95 4.95 -0.72
N ASP A 144 -13.90 4.22 -1.31
CA ASP A 144 -15.22 4.74 -1.66
C ASP A 144 -16.09 5.12 -0.44
N TYR A 145 -15.90 4.44 0.69
CA TYR A 145 -16.52 4.77 1.96
C TYR A 145 -15.94 6.08 2.50
N LEU A 146 -14.60 6.20 2.53
CA LEU A 146 -13.91 7.41 2.98
C LEU A 146 -14.29 8.65 2.18
N GLU A 147 -14.42 8.54 0.85
CA GLU A 147 -14.84 9.66 0.00
C GLU A 147 -16.24 10.17 0.37
N ARG A 148 -17.17 9.25 0.66
CA ARG A 148 -18.56 9.61 0.94
C ARG A 148 -18.75 10.18 2.34
N VAL A 149 -18.16 9.56 3.36
CA VAL A 149 -18.29 10.06 4.75
C VAL A 149 -17.59 11.39 4.97
N SER A 150 -16.49 11.64 4.23
CA SER A 150 -15.75 12.89 4.35
C SER A 150 -16.22 13.97 3.37
N GLU A 151 -17.04 13.61 2.37
CA GLU A 151 -17.41 14.45 1.22
C GLU A 151 -16.20 15.02 0.46
N ARG A 152 -15.07 14.32 0.49
CA ARG A 152 -13.80 14.78 -0.05
C ARG A 152 -13.16 13.72 -0.95
N PRO A 153 -12.45 14.10 -2.02
CA PRO A 153 -11.76 13.14 -2.87
C PRO A 153 -10.72 12.34 -2.09
N LEU A 154 -10.55 11.05 -2.42
CA LEU A 154 -9.58 10.18 -1.75
C LEU A 154 -8.14 10.71 -1.88
N ALA A 155 -7.82 11.30 -3.04
CA ALA A 155 -6.54 11.94 -3.28
C ALA A 155 -6.26 13.11 -2.31
N THR A 156 -7.30 13.84 -1.89
CA THR A 156 -7.16 14.90 -0.88
C THR A 156 -6.86 14.31 0.49
N LEU A 157 -7.54 13.22 0.88
CA LEU A 157 -7.27 12.55 2.15
C LEU A 157 -5.82 12.01 2.20
N TRP A 158 -5.33 11.44 1.10
CA TRP A 158 -3.93 11.03 1.00
C TRP A 158 -2.95 12.20 1.07
N ALA A 159 -3.24 13.33 0.42
CA ALA A 159 -2.40 14.53 0.48
C ALA A 159 -2.29 15.08 1.91
N GLU A 160 -3.36 14.99 2.71
CA GLU A 160 -3.32 15.36 4.12
C GLU A 160 -2.48 14.42 4.97
N VAL A 161 -2.58 13.11 4.72
CA VAL A 161 -1.69 12.11 5.33
C VAL A 161 -0.24 12.43 4.98
N ALA A 162 0.03 12.67 3.70
CA ALA A 162 1.35 13.00 3.19
C ALA A 162 1.94 14.24 3.87
N ALA A 163 1.16 15.31 3.99
CA ALA A 163 1.55 16.52 4.71
C ALA A 163 1.85 16.24 6.19
N GLY A 164 0.99 15.45 6.86
CA GLY A 164 1.14 15.12 8.27
C GLY A 164 2.41 14.32 8.60
N ILE A 165 2.85 13.45 7.70
CA ILE A 165 4.05 12.61 7.90
C ILE A 165 5.32 13.19 7.27
N GLY A 166 5.21 14.23 6.43
CA GLY A 166 6.33 14.81 5.70
C GLY A 166 6.69 14.07 4.39
N ALA A 167 5.72 13.39 3.77
CA ALA A 167 5.85 12.72 2.47
C ALA A 167 5.48 13.68 1.32
N ALA A 168 6.25 14.75 1.14
CA ALA A 168 5.89 15.89 0.30
C ALA A 168 5.73 15.59 -1.21
N SER A 169 6.30 14.49 -1.72
CA SER A 169 6.23 14.13 -3.14
C SER A 169 5.20 13.04 -3.46
N LEU A 170 4.50 12.54 -2.44
CA LEU A 170 3.45 11.55 -2.61
C LEU A 170 2.29 12.10 -3.46
N THR A 171 1.89 11.40 -4.52
CA THR A 171 0.85 11.86 -5.44
C THR A 171 0.06 10.72 -6.07
N ALA A 172 -1.21 10.99 -6.42
CA ALA A 172 -2.03 10.12 -7.27
C ALA A 172 -2.04 10.58 -8.74
N ALA A 173 -1.34 11.67 -9.07
CA ALA A 173 -1.21 12.25 -10.40
C ALA A 173 0.27 12.42 -10.75
N PRO A 174 1.01 11.33 -10.94
CA PRO A 174 2.45 11.39 -11.24
C PRO A 174 2.71 11.98 -12.63
N GLU A 175 3.82 12.70 -12.74
CA GLU A 175 4.36 13.09 -14.05
C GLU A 175 5.19 11.95 -14.64
N ARG A 176 5.00 11.67 -15.94
CA ARG A 176 5.68 10.57 -16.64
C ARG A 176 7.19 10.63 -16.54
N ASP A 177 7.78 11.79 -16.80
CA ASP A 177 9.23 11.91 -16.89
C ASP A 177 9.90 11.90 -15.51
N ALA A 178 9.18 12.33 -14.47
CA ALA A 178 9.58 12.18 -13.07
C ALA A 178 9.42 10.74 -12.54
N SER A 179 8.73 9.86 -13.26
CA SER A 179 8.39 8.52 -12.79
C SER A 179 9.34 7.44 -13.32
N VAL A 180 9.51 6.38 -12.53
CA VAL A 180 10.18 5.15 -12.94
C VAL A 180 9.23 4.29 -13.77
N ALA A 181 9.73 3.76 -14.90
CA ALA A 181 9.01 2.81 -15.74
C ALA A 181 8.75 1.51 -14.98
N THR A 182 7.54 0.97 -15.14
CA THR A 182 7.09 -0.19 -14.36
C THR A 182 7.06 -1.46 -15.18
N GLU A 183 6.37 -1.50 -16.33
CA GLU A 183 6.30 -2.70 -17.18
C GLU A 183 5.97 -2.32 -18.63
N THR A 184 6.44 -3.09 -19.60
CA THR A 184 5.92 -3.04 -20.97
C THR A 184 4.73 -3.99 -21.12
N GLN A 185 3.52 -3.46 -21.16
CA GLN A 185 2.28 -4.23 -21.31
C GLN A 185 1.79 -4.24 -22.77
N PRO A 186 1.21 -5.34 -23.28
CA PRO A 186 0.76 -5.42 -24.67
C PRO A 186 -0.25 -4.33 -25.08
N GLN A 187 -1.16 -3.94 -24.18
CA GLN A 187 -2.22 -2.97 -24.46
C GLN A 187 -1.84 -1.51 -24.18
N ARG A 188 -0.85 -1.28 -23.31
CA ARG A 188 -0.48 0.06 -22.80
C ARG A 188 0.93 0.51 -23.20
N GLY A 189 1.74 -0.38 -23.78
CA GLY A 189 3.15 -0.12 -24.03
C GLY A 189 3.92 0.00 -22.72
N ASN A 190 4.94 0.86 -22.70
CA ASN A 190 5.77 1.09 -21.52
C ASN A 190 5.02 1.95 -20.49
N VAL A 191 4.47 1.29 -19.46
CA VAL A 191 3.76 1.88 -18.33
C VAL A 191 4.75 2.72 -17.50
N ARG A 192 4.59 4.04 -17.51
CA ARG A 192 5.43 5.01 -16.79
C ARG A 192 4.59 6.27 -16.49
N GLY A 193 4.55 6.71 -15.24
CA GLY A 193 3.69 7.84 -14.82
C GLY A 193 2.20 7.54 -14.86
N GLU A 194 1.83 6.27 -14.72
CA GLU A 194 0.45 5.80 -14.66
C GLU A 194 0.41 4.52 -13.85
N VAL A 195 -0.67 4.30 -13.10
CA VAL A 195 -0.80 3.13 -12.21
C VAL A 195 -0.68 1.82 -12.98
N HIS A 196 0.20 0.94 -12.53
CA HIS A 196 0.49 -0.36 -13.13
C HIS A 196 -0.69 -1.32 -13.00
N ASP A 197 -1.31 -1.37 -11.82
CA ASP A 197 -2.44 -2.23 -11.50
C ASP A 197 -3.59 -2.02 -12.50
N GLU A 198 -3.92 -3.07 -13.26
CA GLU A 198 -4.85 -2.95 -14.39
C GLU A 198 -6.28 -2.68 -13.91
N LEU A 199 -6.65 -3.15 -12.72
CA LEU A 199 -7.93 -2.85 -12.11
C LEU A 199 -8.01 -1.36 -11.73
N ALA A 200 -7.01 -0.83 -11.02
CA ALA A 200 -6.94 0.59 -10.66
C ALA A 200 -6.96 1.49 -11.88
N HIS A 201 -6.20 1.14 -12.91
CA HIS A 201 -6.21 1.85 -14.20
C HIS A 201 -7.62 1.84 -14.81
N ALA A 202 -8.26 0.67 -14.86
CA ALA A 202 -9.60 0.51 -15.44
C ALA A 202 -10.72 1.22 -14.63
N LEU A 203 -10.54 1.46 -13.33
CA LEU A 203 -11.46 2.24 -12.50
C LEU A 203 -11.47 3.74 -12.86
N GLY A 204 -10.43 4.25 -13.53
CA GLY A 204 -10.40 5.59 -14.10
C GLY A 204 -10.32 6.76 -13.10
N ARG A 205 -10.25 6.49 -11.80
CA ARG A 205 -10.01 7.48 -10.74
C ARG A 205 -9.36 6.79 -9.52
N PRO A 206 -8.78 7.53 -8.57
CA PRO A 206 -8.18 6.98 -7.35
C PRO A 206 -9.05 5.90 -6.65
N ALA A 207 -8.38 4.88 -6.13
CA ALA A 207 -9.01 3.79 -5.39
C ALA A 207 -8.10 3.37 -4.23
N GLY A 208 -8.68 2.86 -3.14
CA GLY A 208 -7.93 2.64 -1.90
C GLY A 208 -6.83 1.58 -1.98
N HIS A 209 -6.76 0.77 -3.05
CA HIS A 209 -5.89 -0.40 -3.13
C HIS A 209 -4.56 -0.16 -3.85
N ALA A 210 -4.50 0.77 -4.81
CA ALA A 210 -3.34 1.06 -5.66
C ALA A 210 -3.48 2.44 -6.34
N GLY A 211 -2.36 2.98 -6.83
CA GLY A 211 -2.33 4.21 -7.65
C GLY A 211 -1.59 5.40 -7.05
N LEU A 212 -1.07 5.27 -5.83
CA LEU A 212 -0.12 6.26 -5.30
C LEU A 212 1.28 6.05 -5.87
N PHE A 213 1.92 7.17 -6.16
CA PHE A 213 3.32 7.29 -6.52
C PHE A 213 4.06 8.05 -5.43
N GLY A 214 5.31 7.67 -5.18
CA GLY A 214 6.13 8.35 -4.18
C GLY A 214 7.61 8.05 -4.34
N THR A 215 8.41 8.85 -3.67
CA THR A 215 9.86 8.70 -3.58
C THR A 215 10.25 7.75 -2.45
N VAL A 216 11.51 7.34 -2.42
CA VAL A 216 12.07 6.59 -1.28
C VAL A 216 12.00 7.39 0.02
N GLY A 217 12.08 8.73 -0.06
CA GLY A 217 11.93 9.63 1.09
C GLY A 217 10.49 9.67 1.63
N ASP A 218 9.49 9.63 0.76
CA ASP A 218 8.07 9.60 1.16
C ASP A 218 7.73 8.31 1.91
N VAL A 219 8.25 7.17 1.44
CA VAL A 219 8.04 5.88 2.13
C VAL A 219 8.91 5.79 3.41
N ALA A 220 10.07 6.44 3.45
CA ALA A 220 10.84 6.60 4.69
C ALA A 220 10.10 7.47 5.72
N ALA A 221 9.35 8.48 5.30
CA ALA A 221 8.46 9.25 6.18
C ALA A 221 7.37 8.37 6.80
N LEU A 222 6.80 7.43 6.04
CA LEU A 222 5.89 6.42 6.58
C LEU A 222 6.57 5.49 7.59
N ALA A 223 7.78 5.02 7.31
CA ALA A 223 8.55 4.20 8.26
C ALA A 223 8.84 4.97 9.56
N ARG A 224 9.16 6.27 9.47
CA ARG A 224 9.36 7.15 10.64
C ARG A 224 8.10 7.36 11.45
N LEU A 225 6.94 7.53 10.81
CA LEU A 225 5.64 7.58 11.52
C LEU A 225 5.46 6.34 12.42
N LEU A 226 5.81 5.17 11.92
CA LEU A 226 5.71 3.91 12.66
C LEU A 226 6.73 3.79 13.78
N ARG A 227 8.00 4.16 13.49
CA ARG A 227 9.07 4.23 14.49
C ARG A 227 8.71 5.16 15.64
N ASP A 228 8.12 6.31 15.32
CA ASP A 228 7.82 7.40 16.26
C ASP A 228 6.41 7.28 16.86
N GLU A 229 5.83 6.08 16.89
CA GLU A 229 4.55 5.76 17.51
C GLU A 229 3.37 6.66 17.10
N GLY A 230 3.29 6.98 15.81
CA GLY A 230 2.23 7.82 15.24
C GLY A 230 2.50 9.33 15.29
N GLU A 231 3.70 9.76 15.71
CA GLU A 231 4.14 11.15 15.64
C GLU A 231 4.72 11.47 14.25
N GLY A 232 4.32 12.62 13.69
CA GLY A 232 4.91 13.20 12.48
C GLY A 232 5.70 14.47 12.79
N PRO A 233 6.28 15.14 11.78
CA PRO A 233 7.13 16.32 11.97
C PRO A 233 6.44 17.51 12.66
N GLN A 234 5.11 17.59 12.57
CA GLN A 234 4.29 18.67 13.14
C GLN A 234 3.48 18.23 14.36
N GLY A 235 3.71 17.01 14.86
CA GLY A 235 3.00 16.40 15.98
C GLY A 235 2.22 15.15 15.57
N ARG A 236 1.32 14.73 16.46
CA ARG A 236 0.65 13.43 16.39
C ARG A 236 -0.27 13.33 15.17
N VAL A 237 0.01 12.36 14.31
CA VAL A 237 -0.80 12.03 13.12
C VAL A 237 -1.84 10.96 13.44
N LEU A 238 -1.48 10.00 14.31
CA LEU A 238 -2.37 8.94 14.79
C LEU A 238 -2.45 8.94 16.31
N SER A 239 -3.66 8.82 16.85
CA SER A 239 -3.87 8.54 18.26
C SER A 239 -3.14 7.27 18.68
N ARG A 240 -2.85 7.13 19.97
CA ARG A 240 -2.21 5.91 20.49
C ARG A 240 -3.05 4.66 20.24
N GLU A 241 -4.37 4.80 20.23
CA GLU A 241 -5.30 3.72 19.95
C GLU A 241 -5.24 3.30 18.48
N SER A 242 -5.36 4.26 17.56
CA SER A 242 -5.24 4.01 16.12
C SER A 242 -3.88 3.44 15.75
N PHE A 243 -2.79 3.97 16.32
CA PHE A 243 -1.44 3.42 16.14
C PHE A 243 -1.34 1.96 16.60
N ARG A 244 -1.88 1.63 17.78
CA ARG A 244 -1.91 0.24 18.28
C ARG A 244 -2.70 -0.68 17.36
N GLY A 245 -3.88 -0.25 16.89
CA GLY A 245 -4.69 -1.02 15.94
C GLY A 245 -3.96 -1.29 14.61
N MET A 246 -3.16 -0.32 14.15
CA MET A 246 -2.37 -0.44 12.92
C MET A 246 -1.16 -1.38 13.07
N THR A 247 -0.63 -1.56 14.28
CA THR A 247 0.62 -2.31 14.54
C THR A 247 0.41 -3.64 15.28
N THR A 248 -0.77 -3.87 15.85
CA THR A 248 -1.10 -5.10 16.58
C THR A 248 -1.98 -6.02 15.72
N PRO A 249 -1.57 -7.27 15.46
CA PRO A 249 -2.38 -8.21 14.70
C PRO A 249 -3.72 -8.49 15.37
N SER A 250 -4.81 -8.45 14.60
CA SER A 250 -6.15 -8.87 15.05
C SER A 250 -6.53 -10.25 14.52
N ILE A 251 -5.88 -10.72 13.45
CA ILE A 251 -6.11 -12.04 12.86
C ILE A 251 -4.81 -12.61 12.30
N GLN A 252 -4.69 -13.93 12.29
CA GLN A 252 -3.60 -14.62 11.62
C GLN A 252 -4.00 -14.99 10.19
N ALA A 253 -3.19 -14.57 9.22
CA ALA A 253 -3.38 -14.95 7.83
C ALA A 253 -2.92 -16.39 7.60
N ASP A 254 -3.61 -17.11 6.70
CA ASP A 254 -3.22 -18.46 6.26
C ASP A 254 -1.76 -18.50 5.73
N ALA A 255 -1.28 -17.36 5.21
CA ALA A 255 0.08 -17.16 4.73
C ALA A 255 1.14 -17.05 5.85
N GLY A 256 0.76 -17.15 7.13
CA GLY A 256 1.68 -17.25 8.26
C GLY A 256 2.10 -15.92 8.89
N TYR A 257 1.44 -14.81 8.55
CA TYR A 257 1.71 -13.48 9.13
C TYR A 257 0.52 -12.95 9.94
N GLY A 258 0.81 -12.05 10.87
CA GLY A 258 -0.22 -11.31 11.61
C GLY A 258 -0.76 -10.16 10.78
N GLN A 259 -2.08 -10.11 10.59
CA GLN A 259 -2.74 -9.00 9.94
C GLN A 259 -3.27 -8.03 11.01
N ALA A 260 -2.71 -6.81 11.01
CA ALA A 260 -3.22 -5.67 11.75
C ALA A 260 -4.14 -4.82 10.85
N ILE A 261 -4.60 -3.66 11.31
CA ILE A 261 -5.33 -2.73 10.46
C ILE A 261 -4.34 -2.17 9.41
N GLY A 262 -4.43 -2.67 8.17
CA GLY A 262 -3.63 -2.26 7.02
C GLY A 262 -2.16 -2.68 6.97
N LEU A 263 -1.58 -3.21 8.05
CA LEU A 263 -0.20 -3.69 8.07
C LEU A 263 -0.10 -5.19 8.32
N ARG A 264 1.02 -5.75 7.89
CA ARG A 264 1.43 -7.13 8.17
C ARG A 264 2.51 -7.13 9.24
N VAL A 265 2.49 -8.15 10.08
CA VAL A 265 3.41 -8.33 11.21
C VAL A 265 4.06 -9.70 11.08
N ARG A 266 5.39 -9.76 11.17
CA ARG A 266 6.18 -11.00 11.07
C ARG A 266 5.88 -11.83 9.82
N ASP A 267 5.83 -11.19 8.66
CA ASP A 267 5.63 -11.88 7.38
C ASP A 267 6.96 -12.48 6.88
N ALA A 268 7.24 -13.70 7.35
CA ALA A 268 8.51 -14.41 7.10
C ALA A 268 8.85 -14.58 5.61
N ALA A 269 7.84 -14.53 4.73
CA ALA A 269 8.05 -14.63 3.30
C ALA A 269 8.99 -13.54 2.76
N TRP A 270 8.98 -12.33 3.34
CA TRP A 270 9.81 -11.22 2.88
C TRP A 270 10.53 -10.46 4.00
N MET A 271 10.11 -10.61 5.25
CA MET A 271 10.81 -10.07 6.43
C MET A 271 11.85 -11.06 7.01
N GLY A 272 11.79 -12.35 6.66
CA GLY A 272 12.61 -13.36 7.33
C GLY A 272 12.21 -13.51 8.80
N ASP A 273 13.18 -13.63 9.69
CA ASP A 273 12.94 -13.83 11.14
C ASP A 273 12.73 -12.52 11.92
N LEU A 274 12.63 -11.38 11.22
CA LEU A 274 12.46 -10.07 11.86
C LEU A 274 11.10 -9.97 12.56
N ASP A 275 11.12 -9.50 13.82
CA ASP A 275 9.92 -9.04 14.51
C ASP A 275 9.57 -7.61 14.04
N ALA A 276 9.05 -7.54 12.82
CA ALA A 276 8.79 -6.27 12.13
C ALA A 276 7.34 -6.13 11.70
N VAL A 277 6.94 -4.88 11.50
CA VAL A 277 5.65 -4.46 10.96
C VAL A 277 5.89 -3.71 9.64
N GLY A 278 5.08 -3.99 8.62
CA GLY A 278 5.25 -3.35 7.32
C GLY A 278 4.29 -3.83 6.24
N HIS A 279 4.61 -3.51 4.99
CA HIS A 279 3.82 -3.93 3.83
C HIS A 279 4.68 -4.00 2.57
N THR A 280 4.18 -4.68 1.54
CA THR A 280 4.82 -4.79 0.22
C THR A 280 3.93 -4.25 -0.90
N GLY A 281 4.53 -3.95 -2.05
CA GLY A 281 3.84 -3.64 -3.30
C GLY A 281 4.23 -4.60 -4.41
N PHE A 282 3.28 -4.82 -5.34
CA PHE A 282 3.48 -5.70 -6.48
C PHE A 282 4.59 -5.22 -7.41
N THR A 283 4.89 -3.93 -7.47
CA THR A 283 5.98 -3.38 -8.30
C THR A 283 7.37 -3.62 -7.71
N GLY A 284 7.46 -4.25 -6.53
CA GLY A 284 8.72 -4.57 -5.85
C GLY A 284 9.02 -3.71 -4.64
N THR A 285 8.17 -2.72 -4.37
CA THR A 285 8.27 -1.84 -3.19
C THR A 285 8.02 -2.61 -1.89
N CYS A 286 8.66 -2.21 -0.81
CA CYS A 286 8.32 -2.61 0.56
C CYS A 286 8.90 -1.64 1.59
N PHE A 287 8.32 -1.66 2.79
CA PHE A 287 8.97 -1.12 3.98
C PHE A 287 8.70 -2.03 5.17
N ALA A 288 9.60 -2.03 6.15
CA ALA A 288 9.44 -2.70 7.43
C ALA A 288 10.10 -1.89 8.56
N VAL A 289 9.49 -1.92 9.74
CA VAL A 289 9.98 -1.28 10.96
C VAL A 289 10.01 -2.32 12.07
N VAL A 290 11.12 -2.41 12.80
CA VAL A 290 11.29 -3.21 14.02
C VAL A 290 10.88 -2.35 15.21
N PRO A 291 9.70 -2.56 15.83
CA PRO A 291 9.16 -1.63 16.82
C PRO A 291 10.06 -1.47 18.05
N GLU A 292 10.71 -2.54 18.50
CA GLU A 292 11.55 -2.54 19.71
C GLU A 292 12.77 -1.61 19.58
N THR A 293 13.42 -1.60 18.43
CA THR A 293 14.67 -0.88 18.21
C THR A 293 14.49 0.42 17.42
N GLY A 294 13.34 0.58 16.79
CA GLY A 294 13.08 1.66 15.84
C GLY A 294 13.86 1.54 14.53
N ALA A 295 14.54 0.42 14.27
CA ALA A 295 15.24 0.17 13.01
C ALA A 295 14.22 -0.02 11.87
N TYR A 296 14.53 0.46 10.67
CA TYR A 296 13.64 0.29 9.51
C TYR A 296 14.38 0.23 8.19
N GLY A 297 13.71 -0.38 7.22
CA GLY A 297 14.15 -0.46 5.83
C GLY A 297 13.03 -0.11 4.87
N VAL A 298 13.36 0.64 3.84
CA VAL A 298 12.52 1.00 2.70
C VAL A 298 13.25 0.58 1.45
N LEU A 299 12.58 -0.17 0.58
CA LEU A 299 13.11 -0.63 -0.69
C LEU A 299 12.09 -0.39 -1.79
N LEU A 300 12.41 0.46 -2.75
CA LEU A 300 11.61 0.73 -3.93
C LEU A 300 12.34 0.20 -5.17
N LEU A 301 11.65 -0.70 -5.87
CA LEU A 301 12.10 -1.33 -7.10
C LEU A 301 11.04 -1.11 -8.19
N ASN A 302 11.42 -1.36 -9.44
CA ASN A 302 10.50 -1.62 -10.55
C ASN A 302 10.64 -3.07 -11.02
N ARG A 303 10.39 -4.03 -10.12
CA ARG A 303 10.71 -5.46 -10.33
C ARG A 303 10.09 -6.05 -11.59
N VAL A 304 8.94 -5.53 -12.02
CA VAL A 304 8.20 -5.99 -13.20
C VAL A 304 8.64 -5.30 -14.50
N HIS A 305 9.73 -4.53 -14.45
CA HIS A 305 10.30 -3.84 -15.61
C HIS A 305 11.42 -4.67 -16.26
N PRO A 306 11.41 -4.87 -17.59
CA PRO A 306 10.33 -4.53 -18.52
C PRO A 306 9.20 -5.56 -18.55
N THR A 307 9.38 -6.73 -17.91
CA THR A 307 8.40 -7.82 -17.85
C THR A 307 8.23 -8.32 -16.42
N ARG A 308 7.02 -8.76 -16.07
CA ARG A 308 6.70 -9.39 -14.77
C ARG A 308 7.13 -10.86 -14.64
N GLU A 309 7.61 -11.47 -15.72
CA GLU A 309 8.10 -12.86 -15.73
C GLU A 309 9.37 -13.03 -14.89
N ASP A 310 9.44 -14.12 -14.11
CA ASP A 310 10.55 -14.47 -13.21
C ASP A 310 11.03 -13.33 -12.27
N ALA A 311 10.10 -12.43 -11.93
CA ALA A 311 10.38 -11.21 -11.17
C ALA A 311 10.20 -11.37 -9.64
N ASP A 312 10.48 -12.54 -9.05
CA ASP A 312 10.40 -12.69 -7.59
C ASP A 312 11.51 -11.89 -6.89
N VAL A 313 11.14 -11.17 -5.83
CA VAL A 313 12.02 -10.33 -5.02
C VAL A 313 11.97 -10.68 -3.54
N ALA A 314 11.31 -11.76 -3.14
CA ALA A 314 11.20 -12.15 -1.74
C ALA A 314 12.59 -12.37 -1.09
N ALA A 315 13.49 -13.08 -1.77
CA ALA A 315 14.85 -13.29 -1.29
C ALA A 315 15.66 -11.98 -1.20
N VAL A 316 15.49 -11.07 -2.16
CA VAL A 316 16.12 -9.75 -2.15
C VAL A 316 15.63 -8.92 -0.97
N ARG A 317 14.32 -8.92 -0.70
CA ARG A 317 13.73 -8.21 0.45
C ARG A 317 14.30 -8.74 1.77
N ARG A 318 14.35 -10.06 1.95
CA ARG A 318 14.94 -10.67 3.16
C ARG A 318 16.40 -10.28 3.33
N ALA A 319 17.21 -10.36 2.27
CA ALA A 319 18.62 -9.98 2.33
C ALA A 319 18.81 -8.48 2.64
N PHE A 320 17.98 -7.62 2.06
CA PHE A 320 18.01 -6.17 2.31
C PHE A 320 17.65 -5.82 3.77
N LEU A 321 16.64 -6.50 4.32
CA LEU A 321 16.13 -6.25 5.67
C LEU A 321 16.93 -6.95 6.76
N ALA A 322 17.66 -8.04 6.47
CA ALA A 322 18.42 -8.80 7.47
C ALA A 322 19.27 -7.97 8.44
N PRO A 323 19.95 -6.87 8.02
CA PRO A 323 20.72 -6.01 8.93
C PRO A 323 19.89 -5.21 9.94
N LEU A 324 18.56 -5.26 9.90
CA LEU A 324 17.67 -4.64 10.90
C LEU A 324 17.51 -5.48 12.16
N THR A 325 18.04 -6.70 12.17
CA THR A 325 18.07 -7.56 13.36
C THR A 325 18.82 -6.82 14.48
N PRO A 326 18.29 -6.82 15.72
CA PRO A 326 18.93 -6.18 16.87
C PRO A 326 20.39 -6.59 17.11
#